data_AF-A0A7S0L005-F1
#
_entry.id   AF-A0A7S0L005-F1
#
_cell.length_a   1.000
_cell.length_b   1.000
_cell.length_c   1.000
_cell.angle_alpha   90.00
_cell.angle_beta   90.00
_cell.angle_gamma   90.00
#
_symmetry.space_group_name_H-M   'P 1'
#
loop_
_entity.id
_entity.type
_entity.pdbx_description
1 polymer ?
#
loop_
_entity_poly.entity_id
_entity_poly.type
_entity_poly.pdbx_seq_one_letter_code
_entity_poly.pdbx_strand_id
1 'polypeptide(L)'
;MSDMPDHLNDSQGEREPPEAAAGYDDPEEGKQGEKAAMAVQNKMNLQTAPIRTYLDSTVVPTLLQGLSALVKERPANPVEYLATYLLQNNPQKD
;
A
#
# COMPACT_ATOMS: atom_id res chain seq x y z
N MET A 1 -51.29 -8.18 -57.83
CA MET A 1 -50.22 -7.33 -58.40
C MET A 1 -49.88 -6.30 -57.36
N SER A 2 -48.84 -6.44 -56.56
CA SER A 2 -47.66 -7.31 -56.61
C SER A 2 -47.13 -7.39 -55.16
N ASP A 3 -46.74 -8.56 -54.66
CA ASP A 3 -45.33 -8.96 -54.42
C ASP A 3 -44.52 -7.83 -53.77
N MET A 4 -43.84 -7.93 -52.62
CA MET A 4 -43.31 -9.03 -51.81
C MET A 4 -42.71 -8.37 -50.53
N PRO A 5 -42.61 -9.07 -49.38
CA PRO A 5 -41.91 -8.60 -48.18
C PRO A 5 -40.40 -8.90 -48.28
N ASP A 6 -39.57 -8.19 -47.50
CA ASP A 6 -38.22 -8.58 -47.00
C ASP A 6 -37.57 -7.31 -46.42
N HIS A 7 -36.88 -7.27 -45.27
CA HIS A 7 -36.41 -8.27 -44.33
C HIS A 7 -36.03 -7.50 -43.04
N LEU A 8 -36.21 -8.17 -41.89
CA LEU A 8 -35.28 -8.19 -40.74
C LEU A 8 -34.70 -6.86 -40.22
N ASN A 9 -35.02 -6.51 -38.98
CA ASN A 9 -34.06 -6.75 -37.90
C ASN A 9 -34.69 -6.51 -36.52
N ASP A 10 -34.73 -7.58 -35.73
CA ASP A 10 -35.06 -7.62 -34.32
C ASP A 10 -34.02 -6.92 -33.44
N SER A 11 -34.51 -6.45 -32.30
CA SER A 11 -33.82 -6.40 -31.00
C SER A 11 -32.79 -5.31 -30.71
N GLN A 12 -32.67 -5.08 -29.40
CA GLN A 12 -31.66 -4.35 -28.61
C GLN A 12 -32.07 -2.91 -28.27
N GLY A 13 -32.30 -2.54 -27.02
CA GLY A 13 -32.09 -3.22 -25.75
C GLY A 13 -31.98 -2.15 -24.67
N GLU A 14 -32.75 -2.29 -23.59
CA GLU A 14 -32.48 -1.61 -22.32
C GLU A 14 -31.04 -1.95 -21.92
N ARG A 15 -30.17 -0.94 -21.78
CA ARG A 15 -28.83 -1.11 -21.25
C ARG A 15 -28.57 -0.10 -20.13
N GLU A 16 -28.08 -0.70 -19.05
CA GLU A 16 -27.98 -0.27 -17.66
C GLU A 16 -27.21 1.04 -17.42
N PRO A 17 -27.39 1.67 -16.24
CA PRO A 17 -26.56 2.78 -15.82
C PRO A 17 -25.08 2.38 -15.83
N PRO A 18 -24.17 3.21 -16.37
CA PRO A 18 -22.76 2.87 -16.41
C PRO A 18 -22.23 2.75 -14.98
N GLU A 19 -21.82 1.53 -14.67
CA GLU A 19 -21.02 1.15 -13.52
C GLU A 19 -19.84 2.10 -13.32
N ALA A 20 -19.44 2.23 -12.06
CA ALA A 20 -18.23 2.90 -11.64
C ALA A 20 -16.97 2.28 -12.30
N ALA A 21 -16.68 2.69 -13.54
CA ALA A 21 -15.42 2.42 -14.21
C ALA A 21 -14.39 3.46 -13.72
N ALA A 22 -13.85 3.21 -12.53
CA ALA A 22 -12.52 3.71 -12.19
C ALA A 22 -11.50 2.95 -13.05
N GLY A 23 -11.35 3.37 -14.30
CA GLY A 23 -10.38 2.83 -15.24
C GLY A 23 -10.04 3.92 -16.24
N TYR A 24 -8.84 4.48 -16.12
CA TYR A 24 -8.31 5.43 -17.09
C TYR A 24 -8.45 4.84 -18.50
N ASP A 25 -9.04 5.60 -19.44
CA ASP A 25 -9.31 5.17 -20.82
C ASP A 25 -8.02 4.90 -21.63
N ASP A 26 -6.85 5.26 -21.10
CA ASP A 26 -5.55 4.99 -21.68
C ASP A 26 -4.65 4.16 -20.73
N PRO A 27 -4.27 2.92 -21.10
CA PRO A 27 -3.32 2.10 -20.35
C PRO A 27 -1.95 2.76 -20.11
N GLU A 28 -1.58 3.75 -20.93
CA GLU A 28 -0.33 4.48 -20.78
C GLU A 28 -0.41 5.56 -19.70
N GLU A 29 -1.55 6.23 -19.52
CA GLU A 29 -1.76 7.21 -18.44
C GLU A 29 -1.76 6.55 -17.05
N GLY A 30 -2.34 5.36 -16.92
CA GLY A 30 -2.29 4.57 -15.68
C GLY A 30 -0.86 4.20 -15.29
N LYS A 31 -0.04 3.76 -16.26
CA LYS A 31 1.39 3.47 -16.04
C LYS A 31 2.20 4.72 -15.73
N GLN A 32 1.84 5.87 -16.30
CA GLN A 32 2.53 7.14 -16.06
C GLN A 32 2.21 7.68 -14.66
N GLY A 33 0.96 7.55 -14.20
CA GLY A 33 0.54 7.83 -12.83
C GLY A 33 1.25 6.94 -11.82
N GLU A 34 1.35 5.64 -12.09
CA GLU A 34 2.08 4.68 -11.25
C GLU A 34 3.58 4.97 -11.21
N LYS A 35 4.22 5.25 -12.36
CA LYS A 35 5.62 5.68 -12.41
C LYS A 35 5.86 6.99 -11.68
N ALA A 36 4.96 7.95 -11.78
CA ALA A 36 5.07 9.23 -11.08
C ALA A 36 4.94 9.04 -9.56
N ALA A 37 3.97 8.25 -9.10
CA ALA A 37 3.81 7.91 -7.69
C ALA A 37 5.03 7.15 -7.14
N MET A 38 5.52 6.14 -7.87
CA MET A 38 6.74 5.41 -7.54
C MET A 38 7.96 6.33 -7.51
N ALA A 39 8.11 7.25 -8.47
CA ALA A 39 9.25 8.18 -8.51
C ALA A 39 9.25 9.18 -7.35
N VAL A 40 8.07 9.66 -6.93
CA VAL A 40 7.93 10.53 -5.75
C VAL A 40 8.26 9.76 -4.47
N GLN A 41 7.74 8.54 -4.32
CA GLN A 41 8.04 7.66 -3.20
C GLN A 41 9.55 7.31 -3.16
N ASN A 42 10.16 7.08 -4.33
CA ASN A 42 11.58 6.77 -4.44
C ASN A 42 12.48 7.97 -4.13
N LYS A 43 12.08 9.20 -4.50
CA LYS A 43 12.80 10.43 -4.10
C LYS A 43 12.75 10.67 -2.60
N MET A 44 11.60 10.44 -1.96
CA MET A 44 11.50 10.47 -0.50
C MET A 44 12.38 9.39 0.14
N ASN A 45 12.40 8.19 -0.45
CA ASN A 45 13.27 7.09 -0.02
C ASN A 45 14.76 7.41 -0.17
N LEU A 46 15.20 8.16 -1.21
CA LEU A 46 16.61 8.55 -1.38
C LEU A 46 17.06 9.62 -0.38
N GLN A 47 16.20 10.60 -0.08
CA GLN A 47 16.49 11.65 0.90
C GLN A 47 16.45 11.12 2.34
N THR A 48 15.61 10.12 2.60
CA THR A 48 15.56 9.43 3.89
C THR A 48 16.44 8.18 3.95
N ALA A 49 17.10 7.78 2.86
CA ALA A 49 17.93 6.57 2.81
C ALA A 49 18.99 6.55 3.91
N PRO A 50 19.72 7.65 4.19
CA PRO A 50 20.68 7.65 5.29
C PRO A 50 20.03 7.46 6.67
N ILE A 51 18.85 8.06 6.87
CA ILE A 51 18.10 7.96 8.14
C ILE A 51 17.54 6.55 8.32
N ARG A 52 16.94 5.98 7.26
CA ARG A 52 16.40 4.62 7.28
C ARG A 52 17.51 3.61 7.57
N THR A 53 18.64 3.69 6.87
CA THR A 53 19.79 2.82 7.13
C THR A 53 20.30 2.95 8.56
N TYR A 54 20.38 4.17 9.10
CA TYR A 54 20.78 4.38 10.50
C TYR A 54 19.79 3.70 11.46
N LEU A 55 18.49 3.89 11.28
CA LEU A 55 17.48 3.25 12.14
C LEU A 55 17.48 1.73 11.99
N ASP A 56 17.56 1.21 10.76
CA ASP A 56 17.58 -0.22 10.44
C ASP A 56 18.80 -0.94 11.05
N SER A 57 19.96 -0.27 11.08
CA SER A 57 21.20 -0.84 11.62
C SER A 57 21.40 -0.64 13.11
N THR A 58 20.70 0.31 13.75
CA THR A 58 20.90 0.64 15.18
C THR A 58 19.80 0.09 16.06
N VAL A 59 18.55 0.52 15.87
CA VAL A 59 17.49 0.36 16.87
C VAL A 59 16.29 -0.44 16.38
N VAL A 60 16.03 -0.50 15.07
CA VAL A 60 14.83 -1.15 14.52
C VAL A 60 14.72 -2.63 14.89
N PRO A 61 15.78 -3.47 14.81
CA PRO A 61 15.66 -4.89 15.15
C PRO A 61 15.17 -5.10 16.58
N THR A 62 15.80 -4.42 17.55
CA THR A 62 15.45 -4.52 18.97
C THR A 62 14.07 -3.90 19.27
N LEU A 63 13.71 -2.80 18.60
CA LEU A 63 12.38 -2.18 18.72
C LEU A 63 11.27 -3.12 18.24
N LEU A 64 11.44 -3.78 17.10
CA LEU A 64 10.45 -4.72 16.57
C LEU A 64 10.25 -5.92 17.52
N GLN A 65 11.33 -6.45 18.09
CA GLN A 65 11.27 -7.50 19.10
C GLN A 65 10.54 -7.03 20.37
N GLY A 66 10.88 -5.84 20.87
CA GLY A 66 10.27 -5.27 22.06
C GLY A 66 8.79 -4.96 21.89
N LEU A 67 8.39 -4.42 20.74
CA LEU A 67 6.98 -4.20 20.40
C LEU A 67 6.21 -5.52 20.28
N SER A 68 6.84 -6.56 19.73
CA SER A 68 6.25 -7.90 19.66
C SER A 68 6.02 -8.50 21.05
N ALA A 69 6.94 -8.28 22.00
CA ALA A 69 6.79 -8.71 23.40
C ALA A 69 5.70 -7.89 24.12
N LEU A 70 5.69 -6.58 23.92
CA LEU A 70 4.70 -5.67 24.52
C LEU A 70 3.27 -6.02 24.14
N VAL A 71 3.01 -6.37 22.87
CA VAL A 71 1.66 -6.75 22.40
C VAL A 71 1.19 -8.06 23.02
N LYS A 72 2.11 -8.95 23.40
CA LYS A 72 1.81 -10.23 24.07
C LYS A 72 1.50 -10.02 25.56
N GLU A 73 2.36 -9.28 26.26
CA GLU A 73 2.22 -9.07 27.72
C GLU A 73 1.12 -8.07 28.07
N ARG A 74 0.89 -7.06 27.21
CA ARG A 74 -0.04 -5.93 27.44
C ARG A 74 0.05 -5.36 28.87
N PRO A 75 1.25 -4.93 29.31
CA PRO A 75 1.44 -4.41 30.66
C PRO A 75 0.66 -3.11 30.88
N ALA A 76 0.36 -2.80 32.13
CA ALA A 76 -0.34 -1.56 32.51
C ALA A 76 0.40 -0.29 32.03
N ASN A 77 1.74 -0.33 32.05
CA ASN A 77 2.62 0.74 31.59
C ASN A 77 3.44 0.28 30.37
N PRO A 78 2.92 0.40 29.14
CA PRO A 78 3.59 -0.09 27.93
C PRO A 78 4.93 0.63 27.65
N VAL A 79 5.02 1.93 27.95
CA VAL A 79 6.24 2.71 27.71
C VAL A 79 7.39 2.27 28.62
N GLU A 80 7.11 2.10 29.91
CA GLU A 80 8.09 1.66 30.90
C GLU A 80 8.59 0.24 30.61
N TYR A 81 7.66 -0.65 30.26
CA TYR A 81 8.01 -2.00 29.83
C TYR A 81 8.93 -1.99 28.60
N LEU A 82 8.58 -1.23 27.56
CA LEU A 82 9.38 -1.16 26.33
C LEU A 82 10.76 -0.57 26.62
N ALA A 83 10.86 0.51 27.40
CA ALA A 83 12.14 1.10 27.77
C ALA A 83 13.04 0.09 28.51
N THR A 84 12.46 -0.65 29.46
CA THR A 84 13.16 -1.70 30.20
C THR A 84 13.62 -2.82 29.26
N TYR A 85 12.75 -3.27 28.37
CA TYR A 85 13.07 -4.30 27.36
C TYR A 85 14.26 -3.88 26.49
N LEU A 86 14.24 -2.65 25.97
CA LEU A 86 15.33 -2.11 25.14
C LEU A 86 16.65 -2.03 25.92
N LEU A 87 16.62 -1.61 27.18
CA LEU A 87 17.82 -1.54 28.02
C LEU A 87 18.40 -2.92 28.36
N GLN A 88 17.56 -3.94 28.51
CA GLN A 88 17.98 -5.32 28.81
C GLN A 88 18.51 -6.06 27.57
N ASN A 89 17.98 -5.74 26.38
CA ASN A 89 18.31 -6.40 25.12
C ASN A 89 19.19 -5.52 24.22
N ASN A 90 19.99 -4.63 24.81
CA ASN A 90 20.87 -3.74 24.05
C ASN A 90 22.12 -4.51 23.56
N PRO A 91 22.31 -4.71 22.24
CA PRO A 91 23.46 -5.43 21.69
C PRO A 91 24.81 -4.70 21.86
N GLN A 92 24.81 -3.43 22.27
CA GLN A 92 26.01 -2.63 22.51
C GLN A 92 26.45 -2.61 23.98
N LYS A 93 25.77 -3.34 24.87
CA LYS A 93 26.12 -3.41 26.29
C LYS A 93 27.25 -4.40 26.61
N ASP A 94 27.73 -5.13 25.60
CA ASP A 94 28.91 -6.01 25.66
C ASP A 94 30.14 -5.35 25.02
#